data_AF-A0AAN1YBD9-F1
#
_entry.id   AF-A0AAN1YBD9-F1
#
_cell.length_a   1.000
_cell.length_b   1.000
_cell.length_c   1.000
_cell.angle_alpha   90.00
_cell.angle_beta   90.00
_cell.angle_gamma   90.00
#
_symmetry.space_group_name_H-M   'P 1'
#
loop_
_entity.id
_entity.type
_entity.pdbx_description
1 polymer ?
#
loop_
_entity_poly.entity_id
_entity_poly.type
_entity_poly.pdbx_seq_one_letter_code
_entity_poly.pdbx_strand_id
1 'polypeptide(L)'
;MEPLSLEVLPPSHFKAFAKNAPHEIKGAVIENTERGLVIVLHVGNERRILGQYRGGIRFFRSFDGAAAVLRQHGVLHWTANAKGWIPRTLEAKERSSDG
;
A
#
# COMPACT_ATOMS: atom_id res chain seq x y z
N MET A 1 -14.97 2.47 1.54
CA MET A 1 -14.81 1.11 2.11
C MET A 1 -13.56 1.13 2.96
N GLU A 2 -13.63 0.64 4.20
CA GLU A 2 -12.51 0.56 5.13
C GLU A 2 -11.46 -0.44 4.61
N PRO A 3 -10.24 -0.01 4.21
CA PRO A 3 -9.23 -0.92 3.68
C PRO A 3 -8.86 -2.02 4.68
N LEU A 4 -8.93 -1.71 5.98
CA LEU A 4 -8.47 -2.59 7.07
C LEU A 4 -9.33 -3.84 7.29
N SER A 5 -10.50 -3.95 6.66
CA SER A 5 -11.33 -5.17 6.70
C SER A 5 -10.97 -6.19 5.61
N LEU A 6 -10.04 -5.86 4.70
CA LEU A 6 -9.64 -6.76 3.63
C LEU A 6 -8.71 -7.87 4.15
N GLU A 7 -8.79 -9.05 3.56
CA GLU A 7 -7.85 -10.14 3.85
C GLU A 7 -6.42 -9.73 3.46
N VAL A 8 -5.45 -10.14 4.28
CA VAL A 8 -4.04 -9.86 4.10
C VAL A 8 -3.41 -10.94 3.21
N LEU A 9 -2.82 -10.53 2.10
CA LEU A 9 -2.00 -11.37 1.23
C LEU A 9 -0.52 -11.29 1.67
N PRO A 10 0.09 -12.40 2.13
CA PRO A 10 1.50 -12.42 2.49
C PRO A 10 2.41 -12.09 1.28
N PRO A 11 3.55 -11.40 1.49
CA PRO A 11 4.47 -11.08 0.39
C PRO A 11 5.00 -12.29 -0.39
N SER A 12 5.17 -13.43 0.27
CA SER A 12 5.57 -14.69 -0.38
C SER A 12 4.52 -15.19 -1.36
N HIS A 13 3.24 -15.16 -0.96
CA HIS A 13 2.11 -15.55 -1.81
C HIS A 13 1.95 -14.57 -2.96
N PHE A 14 2.06 -13.27 -2.70
CA PHE A 14 2.04 -12.26 -3.77
C PHE A 14 3.18 -12.46 -4.78
N LYS A 15 4.40 -12.72 -4.31
CA LYS A 15 5.54 -13.00 -5.19
C LYS A 15 5.32 -14.24 -6.06
N ALA A 16 4.78 -15.31 -5.49
CA ALA A 16 4.43 -16.52 -6.24
C ALA A 16 3.35 -16.22 -7.28
N PHE A 17 2.33 -15.45 -6.90
CA PHE A 17 1.24 -15.03 -7.78
C PHE A 17 1.74 -14.18 -8.94
N ALA A 18 2.53 -13.14 -8.67
CA ALA A 18 3.11 -12.27 -9.68
C ALA A 18 4.00 -13.03 -10.67
N LYS A 19 4.66 -14.10 -10.22
CA LYS A 19 5.47 -14.97 -11.08
C LYS A 19 4.61 -15.89 -11.96
N ASN A 20 3.57 -16.50 -11.40
CA ASN A 20 2.82 -17.58 -12.05
C ASN A 20 1.58 -17.10 -12.84
N ALA A 21 0.96 -16.01 -12.40
CA ALA A 21 -0.27 -15.45 -12.97
C ALA A 21 -0.24 -13.91 -13.02
N PRO A 22 0.75 -13.28 -13.67
CA PRO A 22 0.89 -11.82 -13.69
C PRO A 22 -0.32 -11.09 -14.27
N HIS A 23 -1.03 -11.72 -15.21
CA HIS A 23 -2.24 -11.18 -15.86
C HIS A 23 -3.42 -11.02 -14.89
N GLU A 24 -3.38 -11.65 -13.72
CA GLU A 24 -4.41 -11.52 -12.71
C GLU A 24 -4.18 -10.35 -11.76
N ILE A 25 -3.00 -9.72 -11.78
CA ILE A 25 -2.78 -8.46 -11.07
C ILE A 25 -3.42 -7.35 -11.91
N LYS A 26 -4.66 -6.98 -11.55
CA LYS A 26 -5.43 -5.96 -12.26
C LYS A 26 -5.06 -4.54 -11.87
N GLY A 27 -4.37 -4.36 -10.74
CA GLY A 27 -3.88 -3.06 -10.29
C GLY A 27 -3.53 -3.01 -8.81
N ALA A 28 -3.11 -1.84 -8.36
CA ALA A 28 -2.87 -1.55 -6.95
C ALA A 28 -3.28 -0.11 -6.60
N VAL A 29 -3.69 0.07 -5.36
CA VAL A 29 -4.00 1.38 -4.77
C VAL A 29 -3.23 1.53 -3.47
N ILE A 30 -2.54 2.65 -3.28
CA ILE A 30 -2.01 3.05 -1.98
C ILE A 30 -3.10 3.85 -1.27
N GLU A 31 -3.62 3.31 -0.17
CA GLU A 31 -4.72 3.90 0.61
C GLU A 31 -4.20 4.49 1.91
N ASN A 32 -4.73 5.65 2.30
CA ASN A 32 -4.52 6.21 3.62
C ASN A 32 -5.50 5.61 4.63
N THR A 33 -5.00 5.28 5.83
CA THR A 33 -5.80 4.78 6.96
C THR A 33 -5.41 5.52 8.22
N GLU A 34 -6.21 5.40 9.28
CA GLU A 34 -5.91 5.99 10.60
C GLU A 34 -4.55 5.55 11.17
N ARG A 35 -4.03 4.39 10.75
CA ARG A 35 -2.76 3.81 11.24
C ARG A 35 -1.58 4.05 10.30
N GLY A 36 -1.82 4.66 9.14
CA GLY A 36 -0.83 4.89 8.09
C GLY A 36 -1.26 4.36 6.73
N LEU A 37 -0.36 4.44 5.76
CA LEU A 37 -0.63 4.02 4.38
C LEU A 37 -0.59 2.50 4.25
N VAL A 38 -1.45 1.91 3.44
CA VAL A 38 -1.45 0.49 3.10
C VAL A 38 -1.48 0.31 1.58
N ILE A 39 -1.04 -0.86 1.11
CA ILE A 39 -1.16 -1.25 -0.30
C ILE A 39 -2.34 -2.21 -0.43
N VAL A 40 -3.33 -1.84 -1.23
CA VAL A 40 -4.43 -2.70 -1.65
C VAL A 40 -4.15 -3.21 -3.06
N LEU A 41 -4.07 -4.52 -3.22
CA LEU A 41 -3.88 -5.19 -4.50
C LEU A 41 -5.24 -5.60 -5.05
N HIS A 42 -5.44 -5.40 -6.36
CA HIS A 42 -6.58 -5.93 -7.11
C HIS A 42 -6.09 -7.19 -7.83
N VAL A 43 -6.52 -8.35 -7.32
CA VAL A 43 -6.05 -9.66 -7.77
C VAL A 43 -7.25 -10.51 -8.18
N GLY A 44 -7.33 -10.88 -9.46
CA GLY A 44 -8.55 -11.48 -10.02
C GLY A 44 -9.76 -10.56 -9.80
N ASN A 45 -10.80 -11.09 -9.15
CA ASN A 45 -12.02 -10.36 -8.77
C ASN A 45 -11.98 -9.85 -7.31
N GLU A 46 -10.84 -9.96 -6.65
CA GLU A 46 -10.71 -9.70 -5.23
C GLU A 46 -9.80 -8.51 -4.93
N ARG A 47 -10.01 -7.95 -3.74
CA ARG A 47 -9.08 -6.99 -3.14
C ARG A 47 -8.45 -7.57 -1.89
N ARG A 48 -7.15 -7.36 -1.74
CA ARG A 48 -6.35 -7.86 -0.62
C ARG A 48 -5.32 -6.82 -0.18
N ILE A 49 -5.02 -6.75 1.10
CA ILE A 49 -3.92 -5.92 1.61
C ILE A 49 -2.60 -6.66 1.40
N LEU A 50 -1.58 -6.00 0.85
CA LEU A 50 -0.23 -6.56 0.87
C LEU A 50 0.34 -6.52 2.30
N GLY A 51 0.56 -7.70 2.88
CA GLY A 51 1.05 -7.85 4.24
C GLY A 51 2.54 -7.57 4.41
N GLN A 52 3.01 -7.66 5.65
CA GLN A 52 4.44 -7.71 5.96
C GLN A 52 4.94 -9.16 6.01
N TYR A 53 6.26 -9.36 5.94
CA TYR A 53 6.87 -10.69 5.84
C TYR A 53 6.54 -11.62 7.02
N ARG A 54 6.42 -11.06 8.24
CA ARG A 54 6.10 -11.81 9.47
C ARG A 54 4.60 -11.90 9.78
N GLY A 55 3.75 -11.63 8.79
CA GLY A 55 2.29 -11.66 8.94
C GLY A 55 1.68 -10.35 9.42
N GLY A 56 0.40 -10.16 9.12
CA GLY A 56 -0.35 -8.94 9.42
C GLY A 56 -0.18 -7.82 8.39
N ILE A 57 -0.92 -6.75 8.61
CA ILE A 57 -0.94 -5.56 7.73
C ILE A 57 0.41 -4.83 7.81
N ARG A 58 0.94 -4.45 6.64
CA ARG A 58 2.10 -3.56 6.55
C ARG A 58 1.63 -2.12 6.44
N PHE A 59 1.97 -1.31 7.44
CA PHE A 59 1.76 0.13 7.40
C PHE A 59 3.01 0.85 6.89
N PHE A 60 2.80 1.78 5.97
CA PHE A 60 3.83 2.63 5.39
C PHE A 60 3.66 4.05 5.91
N ARG A 61 4.80 4.73 6.08
CA ARG A 61 4.83 6.13 6.55
C ARG A 61 4.90 7.14 5.40
N SER A 62 5.12 6.69 4.16
CA SER A 62 5.22 7.53 2.97
C SER A 62 4.74 6.78 1.72
N PHE A 63 4.23 7.53 0.74
CA PHE A 63 3.85 6.99 -0.57
C PHE A 63 5.04 6.36 -1.27
N ASP A 64 6.22 6.98 -1.23
CA ASP A 64 7.45 6.45 -1.84
C ASP A 64 7.84 5.08 -1.27
N GLY A 65 7.69 4.89 0.04
CA GLY A 65 7.98 3.60 0.68
C GLY A 65 7.04 2.49 0.21
N ALA A 66 5.76 2.81 0.00
CA ALA A 66 4.78 1.88 -0.56
C ALA A 66 5.03 1.61 -2.05
N ALA A 67 5.31 2.66 -2.83
CA ALA A 67 5.63 2.58 -4.25
C ALA A 67 6.90 1.74 -4.51
N ALA A 68 7.92 1.85 -3.66
CA ALA A 68 9.13 1.03 -3.76
C ALA A 68 8.83 -0.47 -3.67
N VAL A 69 7.90 -0.85 -2.79
CA VAL A 69 7.47 -2.26 -2.65
C VAL A 69 6.71 -2.73 -3.89
N LEU A 70 5.77 -1.92 -4.39
CA LEU A 70 5.04 -2.24 -5.63
C LEU A 70 6.02 -2.47 -6.80
N ARG A 71 6.98 -1.56 -6.97
CA ARG A 71 8.01 -1.65 -8.02
C ARG A 71 8.91 -2.88 -7.87
N GLN A 72 9.32 -3.24 -6.65
CA GLN A 72 10.11 -4.45 -6.38
C GLN A 72 9.39 -5.75 -6.80
N HIS A 73 8.06 -5.72 -6.82
CA HIS A 73 7.22 -6.85 -7.24
C HIS A 73 6.71 -6.73 -8.68
N GLY A 74 7.23 -5.78 -9.47
CA GLY A 74 6.88 -5.63 -10.88
C GLY A 74 5.55 -4.92 -11.14
N VAL A 75 4.91 -4.34 -10.11
CA VAL A 75 3.71 -3.50 -10.29
C VAL A 75 4.18 -2.10 -10.65
N LEU A 76 4.09 -1.73 -11.93
CA LEU A 76 4.60 -0.46 -12.46
C LEU A 76 3.54 0.64 -12.56
N HIS A 77 2.27 0.28 -12.45
CA HIS A 77 1.14 1.21 -12.49
C HIS A 77 0.28 1.01 -11.25
N TRP A 78 0.01 2.10 -10.53
CA TRP A 78 -0.84 2.11 -9.35
C TRP A 78 -1.49 3.49 -9.22
N THR A 79 -2.55 3.56 -8.42
CA THR A 79 -3.15 4.83 -7.99
C THR A 79 -2.89 5.06 -6.51
N ALA A 80 -3.13 6.28 -6.04
CA ALA A 80 -2.97 6.65 -4.65
C ALA A 80 -4.15 7.50 -4.20
N ASN A 81 -4.69 7.19 -3.03
CA ASN A 81 -5.68 8.01 -2.36
C ASN A 81 -5.02 8.73 -1.19
N ALA A 82 -4.63 9.99 -1.43
CA ALA A 82 -3.98 10.84 -0.44
C ALA A 82 -4.96 11.60 0.47
N LYS A 83 -6.26 11.29 0.43
CA LYS A 83 -7.25 11.98 1.27
C LYS A 83 -6.90 11.81 2.75
N GLY A 84 -6.78 12.93 3.44
CA GLY A 84 -6.44 12.97 4.88
C GLY A 84 -4.99 12.59 5.20
N TRP A 85 -4.14 12.36 4.20
CA TRP A 85 -2.71 12.16 4.42
C TRP A 85 -1.99 13.50 4.32
N ILE A 86 -1.14 13.80 5.30
CA ILE A 86 -0.32 15.02 5.30
C ILE A 86 1.14 14.61 5.05
N PRO A 87 1.81 15.14 4.03
CA PRO A 87 3.24 14.95 3.85
C PRO A 87 4.01 15.48 5.06
N ARG A 88 4.97 14.70 5.57
CA ARG A 88 5.82 15.10 6.71
C ARG A 88 6.54 16.43 6.52
N THR A 89 6.86 16.79 5.29
CA THR A 89 7.48 18.08 4.96
C THR A 89 6.55 19.26 5.25
N LEU A 90 5.23 19.05 5.15
CA LEU A 90 4.22 20.03 5.56
C LEU A 90 3.97 19.96 7.08
N GLU A 91 3.89 18.77 7.67
CA GLU A 91 3.76 18.63 9.14
C GLU A 91 4.90 19.31 9.90
N ALA A 92 6.13 19.19 9.40
CA ALA A 92 7.31 19.84 9.98
C ALA A 92 7.22 21.36 9.89
N LYS A 93 6.70 21.88 8.76
CA LYS A 93 6.52 23.32 8.55
C LYS A 93 5.50 23.90 9.53
N GLU A 94 4.35 23.23 9.69
CA GLU A 94 3.31 23.63 10.65
C GLU A 94 3.87 23.65 12.08
N ARG A 95 4.56 22.60 12.52
CA ARG A 95 5.20 22.57 13.87
C ARG A 95 6.27 23.64 14.07
N SER A 96 6.99 24.03 13.02
CA SER A 96 8.01 25.09 13.10
C SER A 96 7.45 26.50 13.04
N SER A 97 6.18 26.68 12.65
CA SER A 97 5.53 28.00 12.59
C SER A 97 4.69 28.33 13.83
N ASP A 98 4.44 27.34 14.70
CA ASP A 98 3.76 27.48 16.00
C ASP A 98 4.73 27.64 17.19
N GLY A 99 6.05 27.77 16.95
CA GLY A 99 7.08 27.96 17.99
C GLY A 99 7.94 29.18 17.73
#